data_AF-A0A1Y1SBD8-F1
#
_entry.id   AF-A0A1Y1SBD8-F1
#
_cell.length_a   1.000
_cell.length_b   1.000
_cell.length_c   1.000
_cell.angle_alpha   90.00
_cell.angle_beta   90.00
_cell.angle_gamma   90.00
#
_symmetry.space_group_name_H-M   'P 1'
#
loop_
_entity.id
_entity.type
_entity.pdbx_description
1 polymer ?
#
loop_
_entity_poly.entity_id
_entity_poly.type
_entity_poly.pdbx_seq_one_letter_code
_entity_poly.pdbx_strand_id
1 'polypeptide(L)'
;MDSRSHNRQALVELIRRGHIPMAARASAIALAGIHPGAAQWRHFADRALLVVGALALVAAAGFFIAYNWLELGRGGKFVLIQGALGLAVASGLILGRDALAGRISVLVAALLVGVLLAFYGQTYQTGADPWQLFFYWAVLITPWVVIARLAALWLIWLGLFNLSVVLAHAQTVHWFAMLPGRETGLYLALFVLNGVALSAAQWGAMKQRQSARWGLRVVAVACAVPVTLLACSAVLRGAVSWAWLLLWLGWFAASWAFYRQRDLLVLAGLCLSVIAVISTVAGRLLLADFNPAGLLMMALLLVGQGAAAARWLHQRYREGLS
;
A
#
# COMPACT_ATOMS: atom_id res chain seq x y z
N MET A 1 11.93 -0.76 24.63
CA MET A 1 12.95 -0.17 23.73
C MET A 1 14.06 -1.19 23.62
N ASP A 2 14.39 -1.60 22.40
CA ASP A 2 15.16 -2.82 22.11
C ASP A 2 16.67 -2.55 22.24
N SER A 3 17.37 -3.21 23.18
CA SER A 3 18.79 -2.98 23.49
C SER A 3 19.71 -3.10 22.26
N ARG A 4 19.27 -3.86 21.26
CA ARG A 4 19.96 -4.05 19.98
C ARG A 4 19.93 -2.83 19.07
N SER A 5 18.84 -2.05 19.12
CA SER A 5 18.75 -0.80 18.36
C SER A 5 19.77 0.23 18.86
N HIS A 6 19.99 0.26 20.18
CA HIS A 6 20.97 1.10 20.84
C HIS A 6 22.41 0.66 20.50
N ASN A 7 22.70 -0.65 20.56
CA ASN A 7 24.01 -1.19 20.17
C ASN A 7 24.32 -0.97 18.68
N ARG A 8 23.31 -1.08 17.80
CA ARG A 8 23.48 -0.78 16.36
C ARG A 8 23.77 0.69 16.13
N GLN A 9 23.06 1.60 16.81
CA GLN A 9 23.30 3.04 16.72
C GLN A 9 24.69 3.41 17.27
N ALA A 10 25.08 2.86 18.41
CA ALA A 10 26.39 3.08 19.02
C ALA A 10 27.54 2.58 18.12
N LEU A 11 27.39 1.40 17.51
CA LEU A 11 28.40 0.87 16.59
C LEU A 11 28.52 1.72 15.32
N VAL A 12 27.39 2.16 14.76
CA VAL A 12 27.37 3.05 13.60
C VAL A 12 28.06 4.36 13.91
N GLU A 13 27.85 4.93 15.10
CA GLU A 13 28.49 6.16 15.54
C GLU A 13 30.02 6.00 15.74
N LEU A 14 30.46 4.88 16.31
CA LEU A 14 31.89 4.54 16.48
C LEU A 14 32.61 4.33 15.14
N ILE A 15 31.95 3.70 14.17
CA ILE A 15 32.46 3.54 12.80
C ILE A 15 32.56 4.90 12.12
N ARG A 16 31.56 5.77 12.32
CA ARG A 16 31.46 7.09 11.67
C ARG A 16 32.49 8.09 12.20
N ARG A 17 32.81 8.02 13.49
CA ARG A 17 33.86 8.84 14.13
C ARG A 17 35.29 8.31 13.86
N GLY A 18 35.44 7.23 13.10
CA GLY A 18 36.74 6.67 12.74
C GLY A 18 37.42 5.89 13.87
N HIS A 19 36.74 5.65 14.99
CA HIS A 19 37.29 4.90 16.12
C HIS A 19 37.44 3.40 15.87
N ILE A 20 36.84 2.87 14.79
CA ILE A 20 36.98 1.48 14.37
C ILE A 20 37.69 1.42 13.01
N PRO A 21 38.97 0.96 12.98
CA PRO A 21 39.72 0.75 11.75
C PRO A 21 38.97 -0.15 10.76
N MET A 22 39.13 0.07 9.46
CA MET A 22 38.39 -0.68 8.43
C MET A 22 38.58 -2.20 8.56
N ALA A 23 39.78 -2.65 8.94
CA ALA A 23 40.09 -4.05 9.21
C ALA A 23 39.34 -4.64 10.42
N ALA A 24 38.99 -3.82 11.42
CA ALA A 24 38.30 -4.24 12.64
C ALA A 24 36.77 -4.11 12.58
N ARG A 25 36.22 -3.49 11.52
CA ARG A 25 34.77 -3.28 11.37
C ARG A 25 33.99 -4.58 11.29
N ALA A 26 34.49 -5.57 10.54
CA ALA A 26 33.84 -6.87 10.42
C ALA A 26 33.74 -7.58 11.79
N SER A 27 34.83 -7.57 12.55
CA SER A 27 34.88 -8.13 13.91
C SER A 27 33.99 -7.36 14.89
N ALA A 28 33.96 -6.02 14.80
CA ALA A 28 33.12 -5.19 15.65
C ALA A 28 31.61 -5.39 15.37
N ILE A 29 31.22 -5.58 14.11
CA ILE A 29 29.84 -5.93 13.71
C ILE A 29 29.46 -7.33 14.20
N ALA A 30 30.38 -8.29 14.12
CA ALA A 30 30.19 -9.65 14.62
C ALA A 30 30.04 -9.68 16.15
N LEU A 31 30.90 -8.96 16.88
CA LEU A 31 30.85 -8.81 18.35
C LEU A 31 29.59 -8.07 18.82
N ALA A 32 29.10 -7.10 18.05
CA ALA A 32 27.87 -6.38 18.35
C ALA A 32 26.59 -7.21 18.13
N GLY A 33 26.70 -8.45 17.63
CA GLY A 33 25.56 -9.35 17.43
C GLY A 33 24.52 -8.81 16.43
N ILE A 34 24.97 -7.96 15.49
CA ILE A 34 24.09 -7.29 14.52
C ILE A 34 23.67 -8.25 13.41
N HIS A 35 24.42 -9.34 13.19
CA HIS A 35 24.00 -10.40 12.30
C HIS A 35 22.92 -11.29 12.96
N PRO A 36 21.79 -11.54 12.28
CA PRO A 36 20.81 -12.46 12.79
C PRO A 36 21.44 -13.84 12.95
N GLY A 37 21.36 -14.40 14.16
CA GLY A 37 21.84 -15.75 14.43
C GLY A 37 21.02 -16.81 13.68
N ALA A 38 21.52 -18.05 13.64
CA ALA A 38 20.87 -19.15 12.92
C ALA A 38 19.39 -19.36 13.32
N ALA A 39 19.04 -19.21 14.61
CA ALA A 39 17.67 -19.32 15.08
C ALA A 39 16.73 -18.23 14.53
N GLN A 40 17.24 -17.00 14.34
CA GLN A 40 16.46 -15.89 13.80
C GLN A 40 16.23 -16.07 12.29
N TRP A 41 17.26 -16.56 11.59
CA TRP A 41 17.13 -16.97 10.18
C TRP A 41 16.11 -18.08 9.99
N ARG A 42 16.13 -19.11 10.86
CA ARG A 42 15.12 -20.18 10.85
C ARG A 42 13.72 -19.61 11.07
N HIS A 43 13.51 -18.80 12.10
CA HIS A 43 12.20 -18.18 12.32
C HIS A 43 11.72 -17.28 11.18
N PHE A 44 12.62 -16.54 10.54
CA PHE A 44 12.28 -15.77 9.35
C PHE A 44 11.89 -16.69 8.19
N ALA A 45 12.70 -17.72 7.92
CA ALA A 45 12.46 -18.70 6.86
C ALA A 45 11.13 -19.44 7.08
N ASP A 46 10.83 -19.90 8.30
CA ASP A 46 9.57 -20.57 8.64
C ASP A 46 8.36 -19.67 8.33
N ARG A 47 8.43 -18.39 8.71
CA ARG A 47 7.34 -17.44 8.45
C ARG A 47 7.22 -17.12 6.96
N ALA A 48 8.34 -16.95 6.27
CA ALA A 48 8.36 -16.69 4.83
C ALA A 48 7.79 -17.88 4.05
N LEU A 49 8.24 -19.10 4.36
CA LEU A 49 7.76 -20.34 3.77
C LEU A 49 6.27 -20.56 4.05
N LEU A 50 5.80 -20.25 5.25
CA LEU A 50 4.39 -20.34 5.58
C LEU A 50 3.54 -19.37 4.72
N VAL A 51 3.98 -18.12 4.56
CA VAL A 51 3.29 -17.14 3.70
C VAL A 51 3.32 -17.58 2.24
N VAL A 52 4.51 -17.93 1.73
CA VAL A 52 4.69 -18.32 0.32
C VAL A 52 3.91 -19.60 0.01
N GLY A 53 3.99 -20.61 0.88
CA GLY A 53 3.25 -21.85 0.73
C GLY A 53 1.74 -21.63 0.76
N ALA A 54 1.24 -20.78 1.66
CA ALA A 54 -0.17 -20.42 1.71
C ALA A 54 -0.65 -19.72 0.42
N LEU A 55 0.12 -18.76 -0.10
CA LEU A 55 -0.19 -18.10 -1.36
C LEU A 55 -0.09 -19.05 -2.56
N ALA A 56 0.89 -19.94 -2.55
CA ALA A 56 1.06 -20.97 -3.57
C ALA A 56 -0.13 -21.94 -3.60
N LEU A 57 -0.71 -22.30 -2.45
CA LEU A 57 -1.92 -23.13 -2.38
C LEU A 57 -3.13 -22.43 -3.01
N VAL A 58 -3.31 -21.13 -2.77
CA VAL A 58 -4.39 -20.36 -3.42
C VAL A 58 -4.18 -20.33 -4.93
N ALA A 59 -2.95 -20.06 -5.39
CA ALA A 59 -2.62 -20.03 -6.81
C ALA A 59 -2.80 -21.41 -7.45
N ALA A 60 -2.35 -22.48 -6.78
CA ALA A 60 -2.52 -23.85 -7.23
C ALA A 60 -4.00 -24.23 -7.37
N ALA A 61 -4.85 -23.85 -6.42
CA ALA A 61 -6.29 -24.07 -6.54
C ALA A 61 -6.88 -23.39 -7.78
N GLY A 62 -6.50 -22.14 -8.04
CA GLY A 62 -6.93 -21.41 -9.24
C GLY A 62 -6.43 -22.05 -10.54
N PHE A 63 -5.13 -22.32 -10.65
CA PHE A 63 -4.53 -22.92 -11.84
C PHE A 63 -4.97 -24.34 -12.09
N PHE A 64 -5.15 -25.15 -11.05
CA PHE A 64 -5.65 -26.52 -11.19
C PHE A 64 -7.05 -26.52 -11.82
N ILE A 65 -7.93 -25.61 -11.40
CA ILE A 65 -9.28 -25.51 -11.98
C ILE A 65 -9.23 -24.97 -13.40
N ALA A 66 -8.38 -23.99 -13.67
CA ALA A 66 -8.21 -23.43 -15.00
C ALA A 66 -7.68 -24.48 -16.00
N TYR A 67 -6.70 -25.28 -15.58
CA TYR A 67 -6.13 -26.37 -16.38
C TYR A 67 -7.17 -27.48 -16.63
N ASN A 68 -7.86 -27.94 -15.58
CA ASN A 68 -8.86 -29.00 -15.67
C ASN A 68 -10.27 -28.45 -16.02
N TRP A 69 -10.36 -27.31 -16.71
CA TRP A 69 -11.63 -26.63 -16.90
C TRP A 69 -12.65 -27.44 -17.70
N LEU A 70 -12.21 -28.18 -18.72
CA LEU A 70 -13.10 -28.98 -19.55
C LEU A 70 -13.45 -30.33 -18.91
N GLU A 71 -12.54 -30.88 -18.11
CA GLU A 71 -12.66 -32.22 -17.52
C GLU A 71 -13.47 -32.22 -16.21
N LEU A 72 -13.34 -31.17 -15.39
CA LEU A 72 -14.13 -31.02 -14.19
C LEU A 72 -15.56 -30.58 -14.52
N GLY A 73 -16.55 -31.37 -14.11
CA GLY A 73 -17.94 -30.93 -14.08
C GLY A 73 -18.13 -29.69 -13.21
N ARG A 74 -19.18 -28.89 -13.47
CA ARG A 74 -19.48 -27.66 -12.72
C ARG A 74 -19.45 -27.86 -11.21
N GLY A 75 -20.09 -28.94 -10.73
CA GLY A 75 -20.11 -29.30 -9.31
C GLY A 75 -18.73 -29.63 -8.75
N GLY A 76 -17.89 -30.34 -9.49
CA GLY A 76 -16.53 -30.70 -9.07
C GLY A 76 -15.66 -29.47 -8.82
N LYS A 77 -15.76 -28.44 -9.68
CA LYS A 77 -15.05 -27.17 -9.50
C LYS A 77 -15.50 -26.44 -8.24
N PHE A 78 -16.82 -26.35 -8.00
CA PHE A 78 -17.36 -25.73 -6.78
C PHE A 78 -16.95 -26.48 -5.51
N VAL A 79 -17.05 -27.81 -5.51
CA VAL A 79 -16.66 -28.66 -4.38
C VAL A 79 -15.18 -28.46 -4.05
N LEU A 80 -14.31 -28.36 -5.06
CA LEU A 80 -12.89 -28.14 -4.84
C LEU A 80 -12.61 -26.79 -4.17
N ILE A 81 -13.16 -25.68 -4.71
CA ILE A 81 -12.94 -24.34 -4.16
C ILE A 81 -13.56 -24.23 -2.76
N GLN A 82 -14.81 -24.67 -2.60
CA GLN A 82 -15.51 -24.59 -1.31
C GLN A 82 -14.89 -25.51 -0.27
N GLY A 83 -14.38 -26.69 -0.66
CA GLY A 83 -13.63 -27.58 0.20
C GLY A 83 -12.33 -26.94 0.68
N ALA A 84 -11.54 -26.35 -0.22
CA ALA A 84 -10.33 -25.61 0.13
C ALA A 84 -10.64 -24.41 1.04
N LEU A 85 -11.72 -23.68 0.75
CA LEU A 85 -12.20 -22.57 1.57
C LEU A 85 -12.61 -23.05 2.98
N GLY A 86 -13.37 -24.12 3.06
CA GLY A 86 -13.79 -24.73 4.33
C GLY A 86 -12.61 -25.19 5.17
N LEU A 87 -11.61 -25.82 4.55
CA LEU A 87 -10.36 -26.21 5.22
C LEU A 87 -9.57 -24.99 5.72
N ALA A 88 -9.49 -23.91 4.93
CA ALA A 88 -8.83 -22.68 5.35
C ALA A 88 -9.55 -22.02 6.53
N VAL A 89 -10.89 -21.96 6.51
CA VAL A 89 -11.69 -21.44 7.63
C VAL A 89 -11.52 -22.31 8.87
N ALA A 90 -11.67 -23.63 8.75
CA ALA A 90 -11.47 -24.57 9.86
C ALA A 90 -10.07 -24.44 10.46
N SER A 91 -9.03 -24.34 9.63
CA SER A 91 -7.65 -24.13 10.09
C SER A 91 -7.50 -22.81 10.86
N GLY A 92 -8.12 -21.73 10.38
CA GLY A 92 -8.11 -20.44 11.08
C GLY A 92 -8.80 -20.49 12.44
N LEU A 93 -9.89 -21.26 12.56
CA LEU A 93 -10.60 -21.46 13.82
C LEU A 93 -9.79 -22.32 14.81
N ILE A 94 -9.20 -23.42 14.34
CA ILE A 94 -8.41 -24.36 15.18
C ILE A 94 -7.11 -23.72 15.66
N LEU A 95 -6.37 -23.05 14.77
CA LEU A 95 -5.08 -22.42 15.10
C LEU A 95 -5.24 -21.12 15.89
N GLY A 96 -6.43 -20.53 15.86
CA GLY A 96 -6.77 -19.31 16.58
C GLY A 96 -6.20 -18.03 15.95
N ARG A 97 -6.76 -16.88 16.36
CA ARG A 97 -6.45 -15.55 15.81
C ARG A 97 -5.11 -14.95 16.29
N ASP A 98 -4.52 -15.51 17.33
CA ASP A 98 -3.28 -15.00 17.92
C ASP A 98 -2.03 -15.58 17.23
N ALA A 99 -2.14 -16.81 16.72
CA ALA A 99 -1.10 -17.43 15.92
C ALA A 99 -1.02 -16.82 14.52
N LEU A 100 0.20 -16.64 14.01
CA LEU A 100 0.41 -16.21 12.63
C LEU A 100 -0.26 -17.17 11.64
N ALA A 101 -0.15 -18.48 11.88
CA ALA A 101 -0.72 -19.51 11.03
C ALA A 101 -2.23 -19.35 10.88
N GLY A 102 -2.98 -19.13 11.98
CA GLY A 102 -4.43 -18.89 11.90
C GLY A 102 -4.78 -17.60 11.15
N ARG A 103 -4.01 -16.51 11.32
CA ARG A 103 -4.20 -15.28 10.52
C ARG A 103 -3.95 -15.51 9.04
N ILE A 104 -2.97 -16.34 8.69
CA ILE A 104 -2.67 -16.71 7.30
C ILE A 104 -3.78 -17.59 6.74
N SER A 105 -4.33 -18.52 7.52
CA SER A 105 -5.49 -19.32 7.11
C SER A 105 -6.70 -18.45 6.78
N VAL A 106 -6.97 -17.41 7.57
CA VAL A 106 -8.03 -16.43 7.26
C VAL A 106 -7.71 -15.63 5.99
N LEU A 107 -6.44 -15.27 5.77
CA LEU A 107 -5.99 -14.63 4.52
C LEU A 107 -6.25 -15.53 3.30
N VAL A 108 -5.85 -16.81 3.37
CA VAL A 108 -6.10 -17.81 2.32
C VAL A 108 -7.59 -17.94 2.04
N ALA A 109 -8.39 -18.05 3.10
CA ALA A 109 -9.84 -18.15 2.98
C ALA A 109 -10.42 -16.90 2.28
N ALA A 110 -9.99 -15.69 2.66
CA ALA A 110 -10.42 -14.45 2.03
C ALA A 110 -10.02 -14.36 0.54
N LEU A 111 -8.86 -14.91 0.15
CA LEU A 111 -8.45 -14.98 -1.25
C LEU A 111 -9.26 -16.01 -2.05
N LEU A 112 -9.57 -17.16 -1.45
CA LEU A 112 -10.41 -18.19 -2.07
C LEU A 112 -11.85 -17.73 -2.31
N VAL A 113 -12.37 -16.79 -1.50
CA VAL A 113 -13.66 -16.12 -1.81
C VAL A 113 -13.59 -15.40 -3.17
N GLY A 114 -12.48 -14.72 -3.49
CA GLY A 114 -12.29 -14.08 -4.79
C GLY A 114 -12.23 -15.09 -5.93
N VAL A 115 -11.51 -16.21 -5.73
CA VAL A 115 -11.46 -17.32 -6.70
C VAL A 115 -12.87 -17.88 -6.94
N LEU A 116 -13.65 -18.08 -5.87
CA LEU A 116 -15.03 -18.56 -5.94
C LEU A 116 -15.93 -17.61 -6.73
N LEU A 117 -15.85 -16.30 -6.46
CA LEU A 117 -16.63 -15.28 -7.16
C LEU A 117 -16.27 -15.19 -8.65
N ALA A 118 -14.98 -15.21 -8.98
CA ALA A 118 -14.50 -15.23 -10.36
C ALA A 118 -15.00 -16.49 -11.09
N PHE A 119 -14.93 -17.65 -10.44
CA PHE A 119 -15.42 -18.90 -10.98
C PHE A 119 -16.94 -18.89 -11.20
N TYR A 120 -17.70 -18.35 -10.24
CA TYR A 120 -19.14 -18.19 -10.35
C TYR A 120 -19.53 -17.30 -11.54
N GLY A 121 -18.90 -16.12 -11.67
CA GLY A 121 -19.16 -15.19 -12.77
C GLY A 121 -18.85 -15.80 -14.15
N GLN A 122 -17.78 -16.59 -14.26
CA GLN A 122 -17.44 -17.30 -15.51
C GLN A 122 -18.40 -18.45 -15.83
N THR A 123 -18.80 -19.24 -14.82
CA THR A 123 -19.64 -20.42 -15.02
C THR A 123 -21.08 -20.08 -15.38
N TYR A 124 -21.62 -19.04 -14.74
CA TYR A 124 -23.00 -18.62 -14.92
C TYR A 124 -23.16 -17.41 -15.82
N GLN A 125 -22.06 -16.88 -16.39
CA GLN A 125 -22.04 -15.73 -17.30
C GLN A 125 -22.98 -14.63 -16.82
N THR A 126 -22.85 -14.21 -15.56
CA THR A 126 -23.88 -13.43 -14.85
C THR A 126 -24.10 -12.02 -15.40
N GLY A 127 -23.47 -11.65 -16.53
CA GLY A 127 -23.50 -10.30 -17.10
C GLY A 127 -23.00 -9.21 -16.14
N ALA A 128 -22.51 -9.61 -14.96
CA ALA A 128 -22.15 -8.71 -13.89
C ALA A 128 -20.89 -7.96 -14.25
N ASP A 129 -20.95 -6.65 -14.05
CA ASP A 129 -19.83 -5.76 -14.28
C ASP A 129 -18.60 -6.16 -13.44
N PRO A 130 -17.38 -6.15 -14.02
CA PRO A 130 -16.14 -6.38 -13.29
C PRO A 130 -16.01 -5.66 -11.93
N TRP A 131 -16.51 -4.42 -11.79
CA TRP A 131 -16.41 -3.70 -10.51
C TRP A 131 -17.24 -4.34 -9.39
N GLN A 132 -18.39 -4.93 -9.73
CA GLN A 132 -19.29 -5.57 -8.76
C GLN A 132 -18.62 -6.77 -8.12
N LEU A 133 -17.87 -7.55 -8.90
CA LEU A 133 -17.12 -8.70 -8.38
C LEU A 133 -16.17 -8.28 -7.25
N PHE A 134 -15.35 -7.25 -7.48
CA PHE A 134 -14.39 -6.78 -6.46
C PHE A 134 -15.09 -6.09 -5.29
N PHE A 135 -16.20 -5.39 -5.53
CA PHE A 135 -17.00 -4.79 -4.47
C PHE A 135 -17.62 -5.86 -3.56
N TYR A 136 -18.32 -6.85 -4.11
CA TYR A 136 -18.92 -7.94 -3.33
C TYR A 136 -17.85 -8.79 -2.65
N TRP A 137 -16.70 -9.00 -3.30
CA TRP A 137 -15.56 -9.65 -2.66
C TRP A 137 -15.11 -8.88 -1.40
N ALA A 138 -14.90 -7.56 -1.50
CA ALA A 138 -14.52 -6.73 -0.36
C ALA A 138 -15.56 -6.79 0.77
N VAL A 139 -16.85 -6.72 0.42
CA VAL A 139 -17.96 -6.81 1.39
C VAL A 139 -17.95 -8.16 2.09
N LEU A 140 -17.87 -9.27 1.35
CA LEU A 140 -17.91 -10.62 1.92
C LEU A 140 -16.74 -10.91 2.86
N ILE A 141 -15.54 -10.39 2.60
CA ILE A 141 -14.38 -10.60 3.46
C ILE A 141 -14.29 -9.59 4.61
N THR A 142 -15.13 -8.55 4.65
CA THR A 142 -15.12 -7.50 5.69
C THR A 142 -15.12 -8.05 7.12
N PRO A 143 -16.03 -8.97 7.52
CA PRO A 143 -15.98 -9.54 8.87
C PRO A 143 -14.64 -10.24 9.17
N TRP A 144 -14.03 -10.85 8.17
CA TRP A 144 -12.82 -11.66 8.32
C TRP A 144 -11.59 -10.76 8.49
N VAL A 145 -11.55 -9.64 7.76
CA VAL A 145 -10.55 -8.58 7.88
C VAL A 145 -10.51 -8.02 9.30
N VAL A 146 -11.70 -7.75 9.88
CA VAL A 146 -11.84 -7.23 11.25
C VAL A 146 -11.37 -8.26 12.28
N ILE A 147 -11.75 -9.53 12.11
CA ILE A 147 -11.41 -10.61 13.05
C ILE A 147 -9.91 -10.94 13.03
N ALA A 148 -9.30 -11.05 11.85
CA ALA A 148 -7.91 -11.49 11.69
C ALA A 148 -6.88 -10.47 12.19
N ARG A 149 -7.25 -9.17 12.24
CA ARG A 149 -6.36 -8.06 12.65
C ARG A 149 -5.01 -8.07 11.92
N LEU A 150 -4.97 -8.61 10.70
CA LEU A 150 -3.78 -8.74 9.89
C LEU A 150 -3.65 -7.54 8.94
N ALA A 151 -2.56 -6.79 9.03
CA ALA A 151 -2.33 -5.59 8.21
C ALA A 151 -2.41 -5.88 6.69
N ALA A 152 -1.89 -7.03 6.24
CA ALA A 152 -1.96 -7.43 4.84
C ALA A 152 -3.41 -7.62 4.36
N LEU A 153 -4.28 -8.16 5.21
CA LEU A 153 -5.69 -8.41 4.86
C LEU A 153 -6.49 -7.09 4.80
N TRP A 154 -6.19 -6.12 5.67
CA TRP A 154 -6.71 -4.76 5.58
C TRP A 154 -6.32 -4.06 4.27
N LEU A 155 -5.07 -4.25 3.81
CA LEU A 155 -4.61 -3.67 2.56
C LEU A 155 -5.24 -4.33 1.33
N ILE A 156 -5.43 -5.66 1.35
CA ILE A 156 -6.19 -6.35 0.30
C ILE A 156 -7.62 -5.82 0.25
N TRP A 157 -8.29 -5.73 1.39
CA TRP A 157 -9.65 -5.22 1.50
C TRP A 157 -9.78 -3.78 0.97
N LEU A 158 -8.87 -2.89 1.37
CA LEU A 158 -8.86 -1.52 0.86
C LEU A 158 -8.51 -1.47 -0.64
N GLY A 159 -7.61 -2.33 -1.10
CA GLY A 159 -7.26 -2.49 -2.50
C GLY A 159 -8.45 -2.93 -3.36
N LEU A 160 -9.27 -3.86 -2.87
CA LEU A 160 -10.50 -4.30 -3.55
C LEU A 160 -11.51 -3.17 -3.69
N PHE A 161 -11.70 -2.36 -2.64
CA PHE A 161 -12.55 -1.17 -2.72
C PHE A 161 -12.00 -0.10 -3.67
N ASN A 162 -10.68 0.13 -3.67
CA ASN A 162 -10.07 1.04 -4.63
C ASN A 162 -10.27 0.54 -6.07
N LEU A 163 -10.05 -0.74 -6.30
CA LEU A 163 -10.20 -1.36 -7.62
C LEU A 163 -11.66 -1.32 -8.09
N SER A 164 -12.62 -1.57 -7.21
CA SER A 164 -14.04 -1.48 -7.57
C SER A 164 -14.44 -0.04 -7.95
N VAL A 165 -13.95 0.98 -7.24
CA VAL A 165 -14.16 2.40 -7.59
C VAL A 165 -13.57 2.71 -8.97
N VAL A 166 -12.34 2.30 -9.25
CA VAL A 166 -11.67 2.52 -10.55
C VAL A 166 -12.42 1.84 -11.70
N LEU A 167 -12.81 0.57 -11.53
CA LEU A 167 -13.51 -0.17 -12.57
C LEU A 167 -14.93 0.35 -12.81
N ALA A 168 -15.63 0.78 -11.76
CA ALA A 168 -16.95 1.38 -11.90
C ALA A 168 -16.89 2.74 -12.64
N HIS A 169 -15.81 3.49 -12.46
CA HIS A 169 -15.58 4.71 -13.23
C HIS A 169 -15.33 4.41 -14.72
N ALA A 170 -14.55 3.38 -15.02
CA ALA A 170 -14.28 2.94 -16.38
C ALA A 170 -15.57 2.59 -17.14
N GLN A 171 -16.55 2.02 -16.43
CA GLN A 171 -17.85 1.63 -17.00
C GLN A 171 -18.92 2.71 -16.95
N THR A 172 -18.55 3.94 -16.58
CA THR A 172 -19.46 5.10 -16.60
C THR A 172 -20.69 4.92 -15.71
N VAL A 173 -20.52 4.25 -14.56
CA VAL A 173 -21.65 4.04 -13.65
C VAL A 173 -22.13 5.40 -13.11
N HIS A 174 -23.45 5.61 -13.12
CA HIS A 174 -24.13 6.90 -12.94
C HIS A 174 -23.78 7.68 -11.66
N TRP A 175 -23.28 7.04 -10.60
CA TRP A 175 -22.87 7.75 -9.36
C TRP A 175 -21.70 8.71 -9.61
N PHE A 176 -20.82 8.43 -10.58
CA PHE A 176 -19.78 9.38 -10.98
C PHE A 176 -20.33 10.58 -11.77
N ALA A 177 -21.54 10.50 -12.32
CA ALA A 177 -22.17 11.61 -13.04
C ALA A 177 -22.57 12.75 -12.10
N MET A 178 -22.75 12.48 -10.81
CA MET A 178 -23.02 13.50 -9.79
C MET A 178 -21.75 14.23 -9.32
N LEU A 179 -20.56 13.73 -9.67
CA LEU A 179 -19.29 14.31 -9.27
C LEU A 179 -18.78 15.32 -10.32
N PRO A 180 -18.09 16.39 -9.90
CA PRO A 180 -17.67 17.47 -10.78
C PRO A 180 -16.59 16.99 -11.76
N GLY A 181 -16.97 16.67 -12.99
CA GLY A 181 -16.05 16.20 -14.03
C GLY A 181 -15.59 14.75 -13.82
N ARG A 182 -15.60 13.96 -14.90
CA ARG A 182 -15.38 12.50 -14.87
C ARG A 182 -14.10 12.09 -14.12
N GLU A 183 -12.94 12.67 -14.45
CA GLU A 183 -11.66 12.30 -13.81
C GLU A 183 -11.50 12.83 -12.39
N THR A 184 -11.96 14.06 -12.13
CA THR A 184 -11.88 14.66 -10.79
C THR A 184 -12.73 13.91 -9.78
N GLY A 185 -13.91 13.44 -10.20
CA GLY A 185 -14.78 12.60 -9.37
C GLY A 185 -14.10 11.30 -8.94
N LEU A 186 -13.37 10.64 -9.84
CA LEU A 186 -12.59 9.44 -9.51
C LEU A 186 -11.52 9.75 -8.45
N TYR A 187 -10.69 10.76 -8.68
CA TYR A 187 -9.62 11.10 -7.75
C TYR A 187 -10.16 11.52 -6.37
N LEU A 188 -11.28 12.26 -6.34
CA LEU A 188 -11.94 12.62 -5.09
C LEU A 188 -12.48 11.39 -4.35
N ALA A 189 -13.16 10.48 -5.05
CA ALA A 189 -13.68 9.26 -4.45
C ALA A 189 -12.56 8.39 -3.85
N LEU A 190 -11.46 8.21 -4.58
CA LEU A 190 -10.28 7.49 -4.08
C LEU A 190 -9.61 8.22 -2.92
N PHE A 191 -9.51 9.55 -2.96
CA PHE A 191 -8.96 10.33 -1.85
C PHE A 191 -9.80 10.17 -0.58
N VAL A 192 -11.12 10.29 -0.69
CA VAL A 192 -12.04 10.15 0.45
C VAL A 192 -11.98 8.73 1.02
N LEU A 193 -12.06 7.70 0.17
CA LEU A 193 -11.97 6.30 0.59
C LEU A 193 -10.68 6.02 1.37
N ASN A 194 -9.53 6.37 0.80
CA ASN A 194 -8.23 6.14 1.44
C ASN A 194 -8.00 7.07 2.65
N GLY A 195 -8.54 8.29 2.63
CA GLY A 195 -8.46 9.24 3.74
C GLY A 195 -9.26 8.79 4.97
N VAL A 196 -10.46 8.25 4.76
CA VAL A 196 -11.26 7.63 5.83
C VAL A 196 -10.54 6.41 6.39
N ALA A 197 -10.04 5.52 5.52
CA ALA A 197 -9.27 4.35 5.95
C ALA A 197 -8.01 4.74 6.73
N LEU A 198 -7.28 5.76 6.27
CA LEU A 198 -6.09 6.28 6.94
C LEU A 198 -6.43 6.84 8.32
N SER A 199 -7.49 7.64 8.42
CA SER A 199 -7.93 8.26 9.68
C SER A 199 -8.36 7.19 10.70
N ALA A 200 -9.14 6.20 10.25
CA ALA A 200 -9.52 5.06 11.07
C ALA A 200 -8.31 4.24 11.55
N ALA A 201 -7.34 4.01 10.66
CA ALA A 201 -6.10 3.30 10.99
C ALA A 201 -5.22 4.07 12.00
N GLN A 202 -5.11 5.39 11.85
CA GLN A 202 -4.38 6.25 12.79
C GLN A 202 -5.05 6.26 14.18
N TRP A 203 -6.38 6.36 14.21
CA TRP A 203 -7.15 6.29 15.45
C TRP A 203 -6.96 4.96 16.17
N GLY A 204 -7.03 3.84 15.43
CA GLY A 204 -6.75 2.51 15.96
C GLY A 204 -5.30 2.37 16.47
N ALA A 205 -4.34 2.94 15.75
CA ALA A 205 -2.92 2.93 16.12
C ALA A 205 -2.64 3.68 17.43
N MET A 206 -3.32 4.82 17.66
CA MET A 206 -3.20 5.56 18.92
C MET A 206 -3.68 4.73 20.12
N LYS A 207 -4.73 3.93 19.95
CA LYS A 207 -5.28 3.09 21.02
C LYS A 207 -4.45 1.84 21.30
N GLN A 208 -3.82 1.23 20.30
CA GLN A 208 -3.21 -0.10 20.45
C GLN A 208 -1.67 -0.13 20.57
N ARG A 209 -0.95 1.00 20.60
CA ARG A 209 0.52 1.13 20.84
C ARG A 209 1.47 0.28 19.97
N GLN A 210 0.96 -0.63 19.14
CA GLN A 210 1.70 -1.56 18.29
C GLN A 210 1.01 -1.81 16.93
N SER A 211 0.57 -0.76 16.24
CA SER A 211 0.13 -0.94 14.85
C SER A 211 1.34 -1.17 13.93
N ALA A 212 1.20 -2.09 12.98
CA ALA A 212 2.18 -2.36 11.95
C ALA A 212 2.37 -1.11 11.09
N ARG A 213 3.40 -0.30 11.41
CA ARG A 213 3.66 1.01 10.81
C ARG A 213 3.74 0.99 9.27
N TRP A 214 4.14 -0.14 8.71
CA TRP A 214 4.22 -0.32 7.26
C TRP A 214 2.84 -0.24 6.57
N GLY A 215 1.79 -0.81 7.18
CA GLY A 215 0.44 -0.74 6.60
C GLY A 215 -0.06 0.69 6.54
N LEU A 216 0.19 1.47 7.60
CA LEU A 216 -0.18 2.89 7.64
C LEU A 216 0.54 3.71 6.56
N ARG A 217 1.81 3.41 6.29
CA ARG A 217 2.56 4.05 5.19
C ARG A 217 1.96 3.77 3.83
N VAL A 218 1.58 2.53 3.56
CA VAL A 218 0.95 2.14 2.29
C VAL A 218 -0.37 2.89 2.10
N VAL A 219 -1.21 2.96 3.14
CA VAL A 219 -2.48 3.70 3.07
C VAL A 219 -2.23 5.21 2.93
N ALA A 220 -1.22 5.76 3.60
CA ALA A 220 -0.86 7.18 3.44
C ALA A 220 -0.46 7.51 2.00
N VAL A 221 0.33 6.64 1.35
CA VAL A 221 0.67 6.78 -0.07
C VAL A 221 -0.57 6.62 -0.96
N ALA A 222 -1.43 5.63 -0.68
CA ALA A 222 -2.68 5.42 -1.42
C ALA A 222 -3.64 6.63 -1.31
N CYS A 223 -3.57 7.39 -0.20
CA CYS A 223 -4.29 8.66 -0.04
C CYS A 223 -3.59 9.83 -0.75
N ALA A 224 -2.26 9.87 -0.73
CA ALA A 224 -1.45 10.92 -1.34
C ALA A 224 -1.56 10.97 -2.87
N VAL A 225 -1.60 9.81 -3.54
CA VAL A 225 -1.60 9.75 -5.01
C VAL A 225 -2.84 10.42 -5.61
N PRO A 226 -4.09 10.07 -5.23
CA PRO A 226 -5.28 10.69 -5.79
C PRO A 226 -5.37 12.21 -5.55
N VAL A 227 -5.01 12.69 -4.35
CA VAL A 227 -5.05 14.15 -4.05
C VAL A 227 -4.00 14.91 -4.85
N THR A 228 -2.84 14.31 -5.13
CA THR A 228 -1.81 14.89 -6.00
C THR A 228 -2.30 14.96 -7.44
N LEU A 229 -2.89 13.88 -7.96
CA LEU A 229 -3.47 13.85 -9.31
C LEU A 229 -4.62 14.85 -9.47
N LEU A 230 -5.43 15.03 -8.42
CA LEU A 230 -6.49 16.03 -8.38
C LEU A 230 -5.95 17.47 -8.40
N ALA A 231 -4.85 17.75 -7.72
CA ALA A 231 -4.15 19.04 -7.82
C ALA A 231 -3.57 19.26 -9.23
N CYS A 232 -2.88 18.26 -9.78
CA CYS A 232 -2.32 18.30 -11.13
C CYS A 232 -3.41 18.52 -12.19
N SER A 233 -4.56 17.84 -12.08
CA SER A 233 -5.66 17.98 -13.04
C SER A 233 -6.32 19.36 -12.95
N ALA A 234 -6.43 19.93 -11.75
CA ALA A 234 -6.90 21.31 -11.56
C ALA A 234 -5.96 22.33 -12.24
N VAL A 235 -4.64 22.13 -12.12
CA VAL A 235 -3.64 22.96 -12.81
C VAL A 235 -3.76 22.84 -14.31
N LEU A 236 -3.87 21.64 -14.88
CA LEU A 236 -3.87 21.44 -16.33
C LEU A 236 -5.15 21.94 -17.01
N ARG A 237 -6.32 21.70 -16.40
CA ARG A 237 -7.60 21.99 -17.05
C ARG A 237 -7.97 23.48 -17.04
N GLY A 238 -7.34 24.30 -16.19
CA GLY A 238 -7.57 25.75 -16.12
C GLY A 238 -8.99 26.20 -15.74
N ALA A 239 -9.96 25.29 -15.71
CA ALA A 239 -11.39 25.57 -15.58
C ALA A 239 -12.03 24.91 -14.34
N VAL A 240 -11.24 24.56 -13.31
CA VAL A 240 -11.79 23.95 -12.09
C VAL A 240 -11.18 24.59 -10.83
N SER A 241 -12.09 24.96 -9.92
CA SER A 241 -11.93 25.72 -8.67
C SER A 241 -10.62 25.54 -7.90
N TRP A 242 -10.06 26.67 -7.45
CA TRP A 242 -9.00 26.78 -6.42
C TRP A 242 -9.21 25.87 -5.20
N ALA A 243 -10.46 25.47 -4.93
CA ALA A 243 -10.83 24.48 -3.91
C ALA A 243 -9.97 23.19 -3.94
N TRP A 244 -9.61 22.68 -5.12
CA TRP A 244 -8.81 21.45 -5.24
C TRP A 244 -7.36 21.63 -4.83
N LEU A 245 -6.77 22.77 -5.16
CA LEU A 245 -5.44 23.16 -4.71
C LEU A 245 -5.44 23.42 -3.20
N LEU A 246 -6.48 24.08 -2.68
CA LEU A 246 -6.66 24.29 -1.25
C LEU A 246 -6.83 22.97 -0.49
N LEU A 247 -7.57 22.01 -1.04
CA LEU A 247 -7.71 20.67 -0.48
C LEU A 247 -6.35 19.95 -0.41
N TRP A 248 -5.57 20.01 -1.48
CA TRP A 248 -4.22 19.45 -1.50
C TRP A 248 -3.29 20.13 -0.49
N LEU A 249 -3.32 21.47 -0.40
CA LEU A 249 -2.55 22.23 0.60
C LEU A 249 -2.96 21.86 2.03
N GLY A 250 -4.27 21.73 2.30
CA GLY A 250 -4.79 21.31 3.59
C GLY A 250 -4.32 19.90 3.96
N TRP A 251 -4.39 18.95 3.03
CA TRP A 251 -3.89 17.59 3.23
C TRP A 251 -2.37 17.56 3.45
N PHE A 252 -1.60 18.34 2.67
CA PHE A 252 -0.16 18.45 2.82
C PHE A 252 0.20 18.98 4.20
N ALA A 253 -0.44 20.07 4.64
CA ALA A 253 -0.21 20.67 5.96
C ALA A 253 -0.55 19.70 7.10
N ALA A 254 -1.70 19.02 7.03
CA ALA A 254 -2.11 18.03 8.02
C ALA A 254 -1.14 16.84 8.09
N SER A 255 -0.76 16.29 6.93
CA SER A 255 0.18 15.17 6.84
C SER A 255 1.56 15.56 7.32
N TRP A 256 2.03 16.76 6.97
CA TRP A 256 3.29 17.30 7.46
C TRP A 256 3.29 17.43 8.99
N ALA A 257 2.28 18.08 9.56
CA ALA A 257 2.18 18.27 11.02
C ALA A 257 2.17 16.94 11.78
N PHE A 258 1.51 15.92 11.23
CA PHE A 258 1.41 14.61 11.86
C PHE A 258 2.68 13.75 11.71
N TYR A 259 3.32 13.75 10.53
CA TYR A 259 4.41 12.84 10.20
C TYR A 259 5.83 13.43 10.32
N ARG A 260 5.98 14.76 10.54
CA ARG A 260 7.28 15.46 10.58
C ARG A 260 8.36 14.86 11.49
N GLN A 261 7.96 14.16 12.56
CA GLN A 261 8.87 13.54 13.54
C GLN A 261 8.72 12.02 13.60
N ARG A 262 7.86 11.42 12.76
CA ARG A 262 7.45 10.02 12.91
C ARG A 262 7.93 9.14 11.77
N ASP A 263 7.96 9.65 10.54
CA ASP A 263 8.18 8.79 9.38
C ASP A 263 8.83 9.50 8.19
N LEU A 264 10.06 9.11 7.89
CA LEU A 264 10.82 9.65 6.75
C LEU A 264 10.20 9.22 5.40
N LEU A 265 9.57 8.04 5.32
CA LEU A 265 9.01 7.53 4.06
C LEU A 265 7.78 8.33 3.65
N VAL A 266 6.93 8.68 4.61
CA VAL A 266 5.75 9.53 4.33
C VAL A 266 6.18 10.95 3.94
N LEU A 267 7.22 11.50 4.59
CA LEU A 267 7.82 12.77 4.20
C LEU A 267 8.40 12.75 2.78
N ALA A 268 9.06 11.66 2.37
CA ALA A 268 9.53 11.50 1.00
C ALA A 268 8.36 11.50 0.00
N GLY A 269 7.25 10.85 0.35
CA GLY A 269 6.01 10.91 -0.43
C GLY A 269 5.43 12.32 -0.55
N LEU A 270 5.47 13.12 0.54
CA LEU A 270 5.06 14.52 0.51
C LEU A 270 5.97 15.36 -0.39
N CYS A 271 7.29 15.16 -0.34
CA CYS A 271 8.21 15.81 -1.26
C CYS A 271 7.88 15.46 -2.72
N LEU A 272 7.63 14.18 -3.03
CA LEU A 272 7.27 13.75 -4.38
C LEU A 272 5.96 14.41 -4.85
N SER A 273 4.97 14.54 -3.97
CA SER A 273 3.70 15.22 -4.26
C SER A 273 3.93 16.70 -4.63
N VAL A 274 4.77 17.41 -3.86
CA VAL A 274 5.13 18.82 -4.15
C VAL A 274 5.86 18.93 -5.48
N ILE A 275 6.84 18.05 -5.74
CA ILE A 275 7.58 18.02 -7.01
C ILE A 275 6.62 17.84 -8.17
N ALA A 276 5.68 16.90 -8.07
CA ALA A 276 4.70 16.63 -9.12
C ALA A 276 3.80 17.85 -9.40
N VAL A 277 3.27 18.51 -8.37
CA VAL A 277 2.41 19.69 -8.54
C VAL A 277 3.19 20.87 -9.13
N ILE A 278 4.39 21.19 -8.60
CA ILE A 278 5.19 22.31 -9.14
C ILE A 278 5.63 22.01 -10.58
N SER A 279 6.04 20.77 -10.86
CA SER A 279 6.38 20.34 -12.22
C SER A 279 5.20 20.47 -13.17
N THR A 280 3.97 20.20 -12.71
CA THR A 280 2.76 20.35 -13.53
C THR A 280 2.47 21.82 -13.83
N VAL A 281 2.63 22.70 -12.83
CA VAL A 281 2.49 24.16 -13.01
C VAL A 281 3.55 24.68 -13.98
N ALA A 282 4.82 24.31 -13.76
CA ALA A 282 5.92 24.73 -14.62
C ALA A 282 5.77 24.19 -16.05
N GLY A 283 5.35 22.93 -16.22
CA GLY A 283 5.08 22.34 -17.53
C GLY A 283 3.99 23.11 -18.27
N ARG A 284 2.91 23.48 -17.60
CA ARG A 284 1.83 24.30 -18.21
C ARG A 284 2.33 25.67 -18.68
N LEU A 285 3.27 26.28 -17.96
CA LEU A 285 3.79 27.62 -18.27
C LEU A 285 4.94 27.61 -19.29
N LEU A 286 5.86 26.65 -19.17
CA LEU A 286 7.11 26.61 -19.94
C LEU A 286 7.00 25.79 -21.24
N LEU A 287 6.08 24.82 -21.30
CA LEU A 287 5.93 23.92 -22.44
C LEU A 287 4.73 24.27 -23.33
N ALA A 288 4.12 25.44 -23.15
CA ALA A 288 2.98 25.88 -23.96
C ALA A 288 3.29 25.83 -25.47
N ASP A 289 4.50 26.27 -25.86
CA ASP A 289 4.94 26.33 -27.26
C ASP A 289 5.97 25.25 -27.64
N PHE A 290 6.23 24.28 -26.74
CA PHE A 290 7.25 23.22 -26.93
C PHE A 290 8.66 23.72 -27.36
N ASN A 291 9.04 24.93 -26.94
CA ASN A 291 10.34 25.51 -27.25
C ASN A 291 11.49 24.70 -26.56
N PRO A 292 12.61 24.43 -27.26
CA PRO A 292 13.81 23.83 -26.66
C PRO A 292 14.27 24.45 -25.33
N ALA A 293 14.15 25.77 -25.19
CA ALA A 293 14.48 26.47 -23.95
C ALA A 293 13.56 26.07 -22.78
N GLY A 294 12.26 25.91 -23.04
CA GLY A 294 11.28 25.44 -22.05
C GLY A 294 11.55 24.01 -21.58
N LEU A 295 11.95 23.13 -22.51
CA LEU A 295 12.37 21.76 -22.19
C LEU A 295 13.61 21.73 -21.31
N LEU A 296 14.61 22.56 -21.60
CA LEU A 296 15.84 22.66 -20.79
C LEU A 296 15.54 23.21 -19.40
N MET A 297 14.73 24.26 -19.28
CA MET A 297 14.29 24.81 -17.99
C MET A 297 13.51 23.79 -17.17
N MET A 298 12.64 23.00 -17.81
CA MET A 298 11.90 21.93 -17.16
C MET A 298 12.83 20.82 -16.64
N ALA A 299 13.82 20.40 -17.43
CA ALA A 299 14.81 19.42 -17.02
C ALA A 299 15.63 19.92 -15.81
N LEU A 300 16.10 21.17 -15.86
CA LEU A 300 16.82 21.80 -14.75
C LEU A 300 15.95 21.91 -13.48
N LEU A 301 14.68 22.27 -13.62
CA LEU A 301 13.73 22.33 -12.51
C LEU A 301 13.57 20.96 -11.85
N LEU A 302 13.33 19.90 -12.63
CA LEU A 302 13.15 18.54 -12.13
C LEU A 302 14.40 18.06 -11.38
N VAL A 303 15.59 18.26 -11.95
CA VAL A 303 16.86 17.91 -11.31
C VAL A 303 17.06 18.72 -10.03
N GLY A 304 16.83 20.03 -10.07
CA GLY A 304 16.98 20.93 -8.92
C GLY A 304 16.05 20.56 -7.76
N GLN A 305 14.79 20.27 -8.07
CA GLN A 305 13.79 19.86 -7.10
C GLN A 305 14.10 18.49 -6.49
N GLY A 306 14.49 17.51 -7.31
CA GLY A 306 14.92 16.20 -6.84
C GLY A 306 16.13 16.29 -5.90
N ALA A 307 17.14 17.07 -6.30
CA ALA A 307 18.34 17.30 -5.48
C ALA A 307 18.03 18.06 -4.18
N ALA A 308 17.12 19.04 -4.21
CA ALA A 308 16.69 19.76 -3.01
C ALA A 308 15.95 18.84 -2.03
N ALA A 309 14.99 18.04 -2.54
CA ALA A 309 14.26 17.08 -1.72
C ALA A 309 15.17 16.00 -1.13
N ALA A 310 16.09 15.44 -1.92
CA ALA A 310 17.06 14.45 -1.44
C ALA A 310 17.98 15.02 -0.34
N ARG A 311 18.51 16.23 -0.54
CA ARG A 311 19.33 16.92 0.48
C ARG A 311 18.55 17.15 1.77
N TRP A 312 17.33 17.65 1.66
CA TRP A 312 16.47 17.92 2.81
C TRP A 312 16.11 16.64 3.59
N LEU A 313 15.74 15.57 2.89
CA LEU A 313 15.46 14.26 3.50
C LEU A 313 16.71 13.68 4.17
N HIS A 314 17.89 13.84 3.58
CA HIS A 314 19.15 13.37 4.17
C HIS A 314 19.52 14.15 5.44
N GLN A 315 19.29 15.46 5.47
CA GLN A 315 19.47 16.28 6.67
C GLN A 315 18.52 15.81 7.79
N ARG A 316 17.24 15.61 7.49
CA ARG A 316 16.26 15.10 8.46
C ARG A 316 16.56 13.69 8.96
N TYR A 317 17.08 12.82 8.09
CA TYR A 317 17.54 11.51 8.50
C TYR A 317 18.72 11.59 9.48
N ARG A 318 19.63 12.56 9.29
CA ARG A 318 20.75 12.80 10.20
C ARG A 318 20.30 13.37 11.55
N GLU A 319 19.36 14.32 11.56
CA GLU A 319 18.79 14.90 12.79
C GLU A 319 17.98 13.89 13.60
N GLY A 320 17.33 12.91 12.95
CA GLY A 320 16.59 11.84 13.65
C GLY A 320 17.47 10.75 14.27
N LEU A 321 18.79 10.81 14.08
CA LEU A 321 19.78 9.88 14.65
C LEU A 321 20.55 10.47 15.86
N SER A 322 20.42 11.78 16.12
CA SER A 322 20.93 12.45 17.33
C SER A 322 19.88 12.49 18.43
#